data_AF-X8BGD2-F1
#
_entry.id   AF-X8BGD2-F1
#
_cell.length_a   1.000
_cell.length_b   1.000
_cell.length_c   1.000
_cell.angle_alpha   90.00
_cell.angle_beta   90.00
_cell.angle_gamma   90.00
#
_symmetry.space_group_name_H-M   'P 1'
#
loop_
_entity.id
_entity.type
_entity.pdbx_description
1 polymer ?
#
loop_
_entity_poly.entity_id
_entity_poly.type
_entity_poly.pdbx_seq_one_letter_code
_entity_poly.pdbx_strand_id
1 'polypeptide(L)'
;MQVVGGRGSGAVMVLAGPPGVGKTSLGESVARALGRKFVRVALGGVRDEAEIRGHRRTYVGALPGRIVRAIGEAGSMNPVVLLDEIDKVGSDFRGDPAAALLEVLDPAQNHTFRDHYLDLDLDLSDVVFLATANVVENIPSALLDRMELVAIDGYTADDKLAIARDFLLPRQRERAGLTADEVTVTEAALRKISADYTREPGVRQFDRLLAKALRKVTTRLAGAPRRRSSSTNRTWSGIWAVRGSPPSRPSARLCRVWRPAWRSPD
;
A
#
# COMPACT_ATOMS: atom_id res chain seq x y z
N MET A 1 -3.71 -26.65 -11.98
CA MET A 1 -3.80 -25.18 -11.90
C MET A 1 -5.25 -24.83 -12.21
N GLN A 2 -6.10 -24.76 -11.19
CA GLN A 2 -7.52 -24.42 -11.40
C GLN A 2 -7.62 -22.97 -11.86
N VAL A 3 -8.38 -22.75 -12.92
CA VAL A 3 -8.59 -21.46 -13.54
C VAL A 3 -9.44 -20.61 -12.59
N VAL A 4 -8.82 -19.64 -11.93
CA VAL A 4 -9.52 -18.56 -11.21
C VAL A 4 -10.16 -17.67 -12.28
N GLY A 5 -11.34 -18.05 -12.76
CA GLY A 5 -12.02 -17.32 -13.83
C GLY A 5 -13.11 -18.07 -14.59
N GLY A 6 -13.58 -19.21 -14.08
CA GLY A 6 -14.80 -19.87 -14.57
C GLY A 6 -15.97 -19.60 -13.63
N ARG A 7 -17.15 -19.33 -14.19
CA ARG A 7 -18.42 -19.28 -13.45
C ARG A 7 -18.51 -20.45 -12.47
N GLY A 8 -18.53 -20.16 -11.16
CA GLY A 8 -18.97 -21.14 -10.15
C GLY A 8 -18.11 -21.39 -8.91
N SER A 9 -16.94 -20.77 -8.72
CA SER A 9 -16.17 -21.04 -7.47
C SER A 9 -15.18 -19.92 -7.11
N GLY A 10 -15.66 -18.69 -6.96
CA GLY A 10 -14.80 -17.57 -6.55
C GLY A 10 -14.84 -17.37 -5.05
N ALA A 11 -14.18 -18.23 -4.27
CA ALA A 11 -13.94 -17.91 -2.86
C ALA A 11 -13.20 -16.57 -2.81
N VAL A 12 -13.67 -15.65 -1.98
CA VAL A 12 -13.06 -14.32 -1.85
C VAL A 12 -11.74 -14.49 -1.11
N MET A 13 -10.64 -14.14 -1.75
CA MET A 13 -9.32 -14.27 -1.13
C MET A 13 -9.08 -13.13 -0.14
N VAL A 14 -8.69 -13.46 1.09
CA VAL A 14 -8.28 -12.50 2.12
C VAL A 14 -6.77 -12.58 2.29
N LEU A 15 -6.08 -11.49 1.97
CA LEU A 15 -4.66 -11.31 2.23
C LEU A 15 -4.49 -10.79 3.67
N ALA A 16 -4.09 -11.67 4.57
CA ALA A 16 -3.87 -11.34 5.98
C ALA A 16 -2.39 -11.21 6.31
N GLY A 17 -2.02 -10.31 7.21
CA GLY A 17 -0.63 -10.18 7.66
C GLY A 17 -0.31 -8.84 8.30
N PRO A 18 0.92 -8.61 8.77
CA PRO A 18 1.30 -7.32 9.35
C PRO A 18 1.27 -6.18 8.32
N PRO A 19 1.22 -4.92 8.76
CA PRO A 19 1.25 -3.78 7.85
C PRO A 19 2.59 -3.70 7.11
N GLY A 20 2.53 -3.34 5.82
CA GLY A 20 3.73 -3.13 5.00
C GLY A 20 4.31 -4.40 4.38
N VAL A 21 3.63 -5.54 4.44
CA VAL A 21 4.04 -6.77 3.72
C VAL A 21 3.65 -6.79 2.24
N GLY A 22 3.00 -5.73 1.73
CA GLY A 22 2.71 -5.63 0.29
C GLY A 22 1.38 -6.24 -0.16
N LYS A 23 0.42 -6.45 0.74
CA LYS A 23 -0.95 -6.93 0.43
C LYS A 23 -1.60 -6.20 -0.76
N THR A 24 -1.59 -4.87 -0.73
CA THR A 24 -2.10 -4.04 -1.85
C THR A 24 -1.32 -4.24 -3.15
N SER A 25 0.01 -4.32 -3.06
CA SER A 25 0.88 -4.53 -4.22
C SER A 25 0.68 -5.91 -4.84
N LEU A 26 0.34 -6.92 -4.03
CA LEU A 26 -0.02 -8.24 -4.50
C LEU A 26 -1.34 -8.20 -5.28
N GLY A 27 -2.35 -7.51 -4.77
CA GLY A 27 -3.62 -7.29 -5.48
C GLY A 27 -3.44 -6.59 -6.84
N GLU A 28 -2.60 -5.55 -6.90
CA GLU A 28 -2.24 -4.89 -8.17
C GLU A 28 -1.56 -5.86 -9.15
N SER A 29 -0.71 -6.75 -8.64
CA SER A 29 0.01 -7.75 -9.45
C SER A 29 -0.94 -8.82 -9.98
N VAL A 30 -1.92 -9.26 -9.18
CA VAL A 30 -3.00 -10.17 -9.61
C VAL A 30 -3.80 -9.52 -10.74
N ALA A 31 -4.22 -8.27 -10.59
CA ALA A 31 -4.96 -7.56 -11.63
C ALA A 31 -4.17 -7.44 -12.93
N ARG A 32 -2.87 -7.13 -12.85
CA ARG A 32 -1.97 -7.09 -14.00
C ARG A 32 -1.85 -8.45 -14.68
N ALA A 33 -1.70 -9.52 -13.91
CA ALA A 33 -1.60 -10.89 -14.45
C ALA A 33 -2.89 -11.35 -15.13
N LEU A 34 -4.06 -10.93 -14.61
CA LEU A 34 -5.37 -11.21 -15.21
C LEU A 34 -5.72 -10.27 -16.37
N GLY A 35 -4.92 -9.23 -16.65
CA GLY A 35 -5.24 -8.21 -17.65
C GLY A 35 -6.48 -7.37 -17.30
N ARG A 36 -6.82 -7.26 -16.01
CA ARG A 36 -8.02 -6.58 -15.51
C ARG A 36 -7.66 -5.23 -14.88
N LYS A 37 -8.62 -4.30 -14.87
CA LYS A 37 -8.48 -3.02 -14.16
C LYS A 37 -8.40 -3.28 -12.65
N PHE A 38 -7.60 -2.49 -11.95
CA PHE A 38 -7.47 -2.56 -10.50
C PHE A 38 -8.12 -1.33 -9.87
N VAL A 39 -8.98 -1.55 -8.90
CA VAL A 39 -9.58 -0.48 -8.08
C VAL A 39 -9.53 -0.87 -6.61
N ARG A 40 -9.36 0.12 -5.74
CA ARG A 40 -9.26 -0.09 -4.30
C ARG A 40 -10.40 0.60 -3.58
N VAL A 41 -11.06 -0.14 -2.70
CA VAL A 41 -12.13 0.36 -1.82
C VAL A 41 -11.68 0.19 -0.39
N ALA A 42 -11.43 1.30 0.30
CA ALA A 42 -11.18 1.25 1.73
C ALA A 42 -12.49 0.94 2.47
N LEU A 43 -12.47 -0.02 3.39
CA LEU A 43 -13.58 -0.36 4.28
C LEU A 43 -13.35 0.12 5.72
N GLY A 44 -12.14 0.63 6.01
CA GLY A 44 -11.82 1.26 7.28
C GLY A 44 -12.82 2.35 7.68
N GLY A 45 -13.44 2.18 8.84
CA GLY A 45 -14.40 3.14 9.39
C GLY A 45 -15.80 3.09 8.77
N VAL A 46 -16.10 2.10 7.92
CA VAL A 46 -17.47 1.87 7.44
C VAL A 46 -18.33 1.42 8.60
N ARG A 47 -19.41 2.18 8.84
CA ARG A 47 -20.35 1.94 9.93
C ARG A 47 -21.75 1.61 9.46
N ASP A 48 -22.10 1.98 8.24
CA ASP A 48 -23.46 1.85 7.71
C ASP A 48 -23.44 1.08 6.38
N GLU A 49 -24.45 0.25 6.18
CA GLU A 49 -24.76 -0.42 4.92
C GLU A 49 -24.89 0.57 3.76
N ALA A 50 -25.44 1.76 4.01
CA ALA A 50 -25.61 2.79 2.97
C ALA A 50 -24.27 3.24 2.36
N GLU A 51 -23.14 3.01 3.04
CA GLU A 51 -21.83 3.27 2.45
C GLU A 51 -21.46 2.23 1.38
N ILE A 52 -21.97 1.01 1.48
CA ILE A 52 -21.75 -0.08 0.52
C ILE A 52 -22.79 -0.05 -0.60
N ARG A 53 -24.09 0.06 -0.27
CA ARG A 53 -25.24 0.03 -1.21
C ARG A 53 -25.74 1.39 -1.66
N GLY A 54 -25.23 2.48 -1.10
CA GLY A 54 -25.69 3.84 -1.42
C GLY A 54 -26.97 4.25 -0.70
N HIS A 55 -27.35 5.51 -0.92
CA HIS A 55 -28.60 6.07 -0.42
C HIS A 55 -29.65 6.09 -1.52
N ARG A 56 -30.93 5.99 -1.14
CA ARG A 56 -32.04 6.20 -2.07
C ARG A 56 -31.93 7.57 -2.74
N ARG A 57 -32.10 7.62 -4.06
CA ARG A 57 -31.99 8.84 -4.87
C ARG A 57 -32.93 9.98 -4.42
N THR A 58 -33.98 9.65 -3.68
CA THR A 58 -34.94 10.60 -3.11
C THR A 58 -34.37 11.44 -1.96
N TYR A 59 -33.22 11.07 -1.39
CA TYR A 59 -32.61 11.82 -0.29
C TYR A 59 -31.74 12.97 -0.80
N VAL A 60 -31.80 14.11 -0.12
CA VAL A 60 -30.94 15.26 -0.42
C VAL A 60 -29.49 14.85 -0.17
N GLY A 61 -28.64 15.00 -1.18
CA GLY A 61 -27.24 14.59 -1.11
C GLY A 61 -27.01 13.08 -1.24
N ALA A 62 -27.97 12.32 -1.76
CA ALA A 62 -27.81 10.90 -2.01
C ALA A 62 -26.62 10.63 -2.95
N LEU A 63 -25.80 9.64 -2.58
CA LEU A 63 -24.67 9.17 -3.36
C LEU A 63 -24.77 7.65 -3.56
N PRO A 64 -24.25 7.13 -4.68
CA PRO A 64 -24.12 5.70 -4.89
C PRO A 64 -23.12 5.08 -3.90
N GLY A 65 -23.28 3.78 -3.67
CA GLY A 65 -22.44 3.00 -2.79
C GLY A 65 -20.98 2.97 -3.22
N ARG A 66 -20.08 2.63 -2.29
CA ARG A 66 -18.63 2.53 -2.57
C ARG A 66 -18.33 1.50 -3.66
N ILE A 67 -19.10 0.41 -3.75
CA ILE A 67 -18.92 -0.64 -4.77
C ILE A 67 -19.23 -0.11 -6.17
N VAL A 68 -20.41 0.50 -6.36
CA VAL A 68 -20.80 1.10 -7.64
C VAL A 68 -19.82 2.19 -8.06
N ARG A 69 -19.39 3.04 -7.13
CA ARG A 69 -18.39 4.08 -7.42
C ARG A 69 -17.06 3.48 -7.88
N ALA A 70 -16.61 2.40 -7.25
CA ALA A 70 -15.36 1.73 -7.62
C ALA A 70 -15.43 1.11 -9.02
N ILE A 71 -16.57 0.51 -9.38
CA ILE A 71 -16.81 -0.04 -10.73
C ILE A 71 -16.83 1.11 -11.75
N GLY A 72 -17.50 2.22 -11.44
CA GLY A 72 -17.51 3.43 -12.26
C GLY A 72 -16.10 4.01 -12.47
N GLU A 73 -15.28 4.08 -11.42
CA GLU A 73 -13.88 4.53 -11.48
C GLU A 73 -13.00 3.58 -12.33
N ALA A 74 -13.22 2.27 -12.20
CA ALA A 74 -12.50 1.27 -12.99
C ALA A 74 -12.83 1.36 -14.49
N GLY A 75 -14.04 1.84 -14.84
CA GLY A 75 -14.52 1.93 -16.22
C GLY A 75 -14.68 0.56 -16.90
N SER A 76 -14.86 -0.50 -16.12
CA SER A 76 -15.04 -1.87 -16.61
C SER A 76 -15.92 -2.67 -15.65
N MET A 77 -16.65 -3.68 -16.15
CA MET A 77 -17.51 -4.59 -15.37
C MET A 77 -16.80 -5.84 -14.84
N ASN A 78 -15.54 -6.06 -15.21
CA ASN A 78 -14.73 -7.20 -14.73
C ASN A 78 -13.44 -6.82 -13.97
N PRO A 79 -13.40 -5.75 -13.15
CA PRO A 79 -12.18 -5.33 -12.46
C PRO A 79 -11.79 -6.32 -11.35
N VAL A 80 -10.56 -6.18 -10.89
CA VAL A 80 -10.12 -6.66 -9.58
C VAL A 80 -10.39 -5.53 -8.58
N VAL A 81 -11.29 -5.78 -7.63
CA VAL A 81 -11.63 -4.86 -6.54
C VAL A 81 -10.92 -5.30 -5.28
N LEU A 82 -10.02 -4.46 -4.76
CA LEU A 82 -9.37 -4.68 -3.47
C LEU A 82 -10.15 -3.99 -2.35
N LEU A 83 -10.78 -4.78 -1.48
CA LEU A 83 -11.43 -4.38 -0.24
C LEU A 83 -10.38 -4.25 0.88
N ASP A 84 -9.95 -3.02 1.15
CA ASP A 84 -8.85 -2.73 2.06
C ASP A 84 -9.36 -2.55 3.51
N GLU A 85 -8.68 -3.15 4.49
CA GLU A 85 -9.00 -3.05 5.92
C GLU A 85 -10.38 -3.63 6.29
N ILE A 86 -10.70 -4.84 5.80
CA ILE A 86 -11.97 -5.52 6.13
C ILE A 86 -12.11 -5.84 7.62
N ASP A 87 -10.97 -5.95 8.33
CA ASP A 87 -10.88 -6.13 9.78
C ASP A 87 -11.30 -4.89 10.59
N LYS A 88 -11.75 -3.83 9.92
CA LYS A 88 -12.20 -2.56 10.52
C LYS A 88 -13.67 -2.26 10.25
N VAL A 89 -14.41 -3.21 9.68
CA VAL A 89 -15.85 -3.10 9.41
C VAL A 89 -16.66 -3.44 10.66
N GLY A 90 -17.72 -2.67 10.94
CA GLY A 90 -18.76 -3.10 11.89
C GLY A 90 -18.42 -2.98 13.37
N SER A 91 -17.43 -2.17 13.75
CA SER A 91 -17.06 -1.98 15.16
C SER A 91 -18.10 -1.21 16.00
N ASP A 92 -19.18 -0.68 15.39
CA ASP A 92 -20.22 0.12 16.07
C ASP A 92 -21.65 -0.34 15.66
N PHE A 93 -22.53 -0.55 16.65
CA PHE A 93 -23.85 -1.21 16.63
C PHE A 93 -24.98 -0.63 15.74
N ARG A 94 -24.72 0.23 14.75
CA ARG A 94 -25.79 0.80 13.90
C ARG A 94 -25.74 0.28 12.46
N GLY A 95 -26.62 -0.67 12.15
CA GLY A 95 -26.66 -1.34 10.85
C GLY A 95 -25.67 -2.49 10.76
N ASP A 96 -25.80 -3.31 9.72
CA ASP A 96 -24.87 -4.43 9.47
C ASP A 96 -24.17 -4.25 8.10
N PRO A 97 -23.06 -3.49 8.05
CA PRO A 97 -22.27 -3.37 6.83
C PRO A 97 -21.68 -4.72 6.38
N ALA A 98 -21.56 -5.71 7.27
CA ALA A 98 -21.10 -7.04 6.89
C ALA A 98 -22.17 -7.77 6.06
N ALA A 99 -23.46 -7.61 6.38
CA ALA A 99 -24.55 -8.13 5.55
C ALA A 99 -24.55 -7.55 4.13
N ALA A 100 -24.23 -6.26 3.99
CA ALA A 100 -24.08 -5.62 2.68
C ALA A 100 -22.92 -6.20 1.88
N LEU A 101 -21.79 -6.46 2.55
CA LEU A 101 -20.63 -7.10 1.93
C LEU A 101 -20.90 -8.57 1.58
N LEU A 102 -21.69 -9.29 2.37
CA LEU A 102 -22.06 -10.68 2.06
C LEU A 102 -22.79 -10.80 0.73
N GLU A 103 -23.74 -9.91 0.43
CA GLU A 103 -24.43 -9.91 -0.87
C GLU A 103 -23.47 -9.67 -2.04
N VAL A 104 -22.53 -8.73 -1.87
CA VAL A 104 -21.53 -8.39 -2.89
C VAL A 104 -20.55 -9.56 -3.13
N LEU A 105 -20.20 -10.26 -2.07
CA LEU A 105 -19.15 -11.28 -2.06
C LEU A 105 -19.66 -12.69 -2.33
N ASP A 106 -20.94 -12.96 -2.11
CA ASP A 106 -21.57 -14.26 -2.34
C ASP A 106 -21.80 -14.49 -3.85
N PRO A 107 -21.11 -15.45 -4.50
CA PRO A 107 -21.33 -15.75 -5.93
C PRO A 107 -22.77 -16.17 -6.25
N ALA A 108 -23.55 -16.59 -5.25
CA ALA A 108 -24.95 -16.93 -5.44
C ALA A 108 -25.87 -15.71 -5.51
N GLN A 109 -25.45 -14.53 -5.04
CA GLN A 109 -26.30 -13.33 -4.92
C GLN A 109 -25.75 -12.11 -5.70
N ASN A 110 -24.44 -12.07 -5.94
CA ASN A 110 -23.77 -10.89 -6.48
C ASN A 110 -24.17 -10.53 -7.93
N HIS A 111 -24.83 -11.44 -8.66
CA HIS A 111 -25.37 -11.20 -10.00
C HIS A 111 -26.61 -10.29 -10.01
N THR A 112 -27.24 -10.10 -8.86
CA THR A 112 -28.42 -9.24 -8.66
C THR A 112 -28.18 -8.16 -7.62
N PHE A 113 -26.92 -7.72 -7.45
CA PHE A 113 -26.58 -6.74 -6.42
C PHE A 113 -27.31 -5.42 -6.67
N ARG A 114 -28.11 -4.95 -5.71
CA ARG A 114 -28.91 -3.74 -5.88
C ARG A 114 -28.37 -2.56 -5.08
N ASP A 115 -27.94 -1.53 -5.80
CA ASP A 115 -27.58 -0.24 -5.21
C ASP A 115 -28.83 0.66 -5.08
N HIS A 116 -29.05 1.23 -3.90
CA HIS A 116 -30.22 2.04 -3.58
C HIS A 116 -30.29 3.35 -4.37
N TYR A 117 -29.14 3.87 -4.83
CA TYR A 117 -29.09 5.09 -5.62
C TYR A 117 -29.45 4.83 -7.08
N LEU A 118 -28.92 3.74 -7.64
CA LEU A 118 -29.19 3.35 -9.02
C LEU A 118 -30.59 2.73 -9.20
N ASP A 119 -31.09 2.04 -8.16
CA ASP A 119 -32.36 1.31 -8.14
C ASP A 119 -32.51 0.27 -9.28
N LEU A 120 -31.38 -0.34 -9.66
CA LEU A 120 -31.29 -1.41 -10.65
C LEU A 120 -30.34 -2.50 -10.16
N ASP A 121 -30.55 -3.72 -10.65
CA ASP A 121 -29.70 -4.86 -10.34
C ASP A 121 -28.42 -4.80 -11.17
N LEU A 122 -27.28 -4.85 -10.50
CA LEU A 122 -25.94 -4.81 -11.09
C LEU A 122 -25.32 -6.19 -10.99
N ASP A 123 -24.93 -6.74 -12.14
CA ASP A 123 -24.24 -8.04 -12.18
C ASP A 123 -22.76 -7.88 -11.83
N LEU A 124 -22.36 -8.39 -10.66
CA LEU A 124 -20.98 -8.40 -10.17
C LEU A 124 -20.28 -9.76 -10.36
N SER A 125 -20.88 -10.70 -11.08
CA SER A 125 -20.35 -12.07 -11.23
C SER A 125 -18.94 -12.13 -11.81
N ASP A 126 -18.60 -11.20 -12.70
CA ASP A 126 -17.29 -11.13 -13.36
C ASP A 126 -16.28 -10.30 -12.58
N VAL A 127 -16.65 -9.68 -11.46
CA VAL A 127 -15.76 -8.91 -10.60
C VAL A 127 -14.95 -9.86 -9.71
N VAL A 128 -13.63 -9.66 -9.67
CA VAL A 128 -12.77 -10.41 -8.75
C VAL A 128 -12.56 -9.60 -7.49
N PHE A 129 -13.05 -10.11 -6.36
CA PHE A 129 -12.85 -9.48 -5.06
C PHE A 129 -11.63 -10.05 -4.36
N LEU A 130 -10.74 -9.15 -3.92
CA LEU A 130 -9.65 -9.43 -3.00
C LEU A 130 -9.88 -8.59 -1.75
N ALA A 131 -9.62 -9.14 -0.57
CA ALA A 131 -9.70 -8.40 0.69
C ALA A 131 -8.34 -8.33 1.36
N THR A 132 -8.09 -7.28 2.14
CA THR A 132 -6.92 -7.20 3.03
C THR A 132 -7.38 -7.12 4.48
N ALA A 133 -6.65 -7.80 5.35
CA ALA A 133 -6.85 -7.72 6.80
C ALA A 133 -5.50 -7.60 7.51
N ASN A 134 -5.45 -6.84 8.60
CA ASN A 134 -4.28 -6.83 9.49
C ASN A 134 -4.41 -7.83 10.64
N VAL A 135 -5.63 -7.98 11.15
CA VAL A 135 -5.98 -8.89 12.25
C VAL A 135 -7.17 -9.72 11.79
N VAL A 136 -6.98 -11.03 11.61
CA VAL A 136 -8.02 -11.93 11.05
C VAL A 136 -9.18 -12.08 12.02
N GLU A 137 -8.87 -12.07 13.32
CA GLU A 137 -9.82 -12.24 14.42
C GLU A 137 -10.86 -11.11 14.51
N ASN A 138 -10.57 -9.96 13.90
CA ASN A 138 -11.51 -8.83 13.85
C ASN A 138 -12.45 -8.88 12.64
N ILE A 139 -12.26 -9.83 11.71
CA ILE A 139 -13.16 -10.00 10.58
C ILE A 139 -14.46 -10.64 11.09
N PRO A 140 -15.64 -10.13 10.71
CA PRO A 140 -16.91 -10.79 11.04
C PRO A 140 -16.91 -12.26 10.60
N SER A 141 -17.26 -13.18 11.52
CA SER A 141 -17.22 -14.63 11.25
C SER A 141 -18.03 -15.03 10.02
N ALA A 142 -19.20 -14.40 9.82
CA ALA A 142 -20.04 -14.64 8.66
C ALA A 142 -19.34 -14.38 7.31
N LEU A 143 -18.43 -13.41 7.26
CA LEU A 143 -17.60 -13.13 6.08
C LEU A 143 -16.44 -14.13 5.99
N LEU A 144 -15.75 -14.38 7.11
CA LEU A 144 -14.58 -15.26 7.16
C LEU A 144 -14.90 -16.69 6.72
N ASP A 145 -16.06 -17.22 7.09
CA ASP A 145 -16.52 -18.57 6.73
C ASP A 145 -16.69 -18.76 5.20
N ARG A 146 -16.77 -17.67 4.44
CA ARG A 146 -16.94 -17.65 2.98
C ARG A 146 -15.69 -17.19 2.23
N MET A 147 -14.59 -16.99 2.95
CA MET A 147 -13.34 -16.44 2.43
C MET A 147 -12.22 -17.48 2.45
N GLU A 148 -11.33 -17.38 1.47
CA GLU A 148 -10.08 -18.14 1.46
C GLU A 148 -8.96 -17.30 2.07
N LEU A 149 -8.46 -17.72 3.23
CA LEU A 149 -7.42 -16.99 3.95
C LEU A 149 -6.03 -17.30 3.39
N VAL A 150 -5.32 -16.26 2.96
CA VAL A 150 -3.90 -16.31 2.57
C VAL A 150 -3.09 -15.47 3.55
N ALA A 151 -2.36 -16.15 4.43
CA ALA A 151 -1.45 -15.50 5.37
C ALA A 151 -0.15 -15.07 4.67
N ILE A 152 0.23 -13.81 4.86
CA ILE A 152 1.48 -13.23 4.38
C ILE A 152 2.31 -12.85 5.60
N ASP A 153 3.41 -13.58 5.77
CA ASP A 153 4.34 -13.36 6.87
C ASP A 153 5.20 -12.09 6.68
N GLY A 154 5.91 -11.73 7.76
CA GLY A 154 6.92 -10.68 7.70
C GLY A 154 8.15 -11.09 6.89
N TYR A 155 8.97 -10.11 6.56
CA TYR A 155 10.18 -10.29 5.75
C TYR A 155 11.43 -10.42 6.61
N THR A 156 12.35 -11.30 6.23
CA THR A 156 13.69 -11.34 6.80
C THR A 156 14.51 -10.10 6.40
N ALA A 157 15.66 -9.87 7.05
CA ALA A 157 16.51 -8.74 6.70
C ALA A 157 16.99 -8.78 5.24
N ASP A 158 17.28 -9.98 4.73
CA ASP A 158 17.72 -10.19 3.35
C ASP A 158 16.56 -10.03 2.35
N ASP A 159 15.35 -10.50 2.70
CA ASP A 159 14.14 -10.24 1.90
C ASP A 159 13.90 -8.75 1.75
N LYS A 160 14.00 -7.98 2.85
CA LYS A 160 13.82 -6.52 2.81
C LYS A 160 14.88 -5.84 1.96
N LEU A 161 16.12 -6.34 1.98
CA LEU A 161 17.20 -5.82 1.14
C LEU A 161 16.88 -6.05 -0.35
N ALA A 162 16.47 -7.27 -0.71
CA ALA A 162 16.06 -7.60 -2.07
C ALA A 162 14.87 -6.75 -2.52
N ILE A 163 13.81 -6.68 -1.70
CA ILE A 163 12.63 -5.85 -1.98
C ILE A 163 13.00 -4.38 -2.15
N ALA A 164 13.87 -3.85 -1.29
CA ALA A 164 14.30 -2.47 -1.36
C ALA A 164 15.09 -2.18 -2.63
N ARG A 165 15.99 -3.09 -3.03
CA ARG A 165 16.80 -2.94 -4.24
C ARG A 165 15.95 -3.04 -5.51
N ASP A 166 15.09 -4.04 -5.59
CA ASP A 166 14.44 -4.43 -6.84
C ASP A 166 13.12 -3.66 -7.07
N PHE A 167 12.45 -3.20 -6.00
CA PHE A 167 11.15 -2.55 -6.11
C PHE A 167 11.09 -1.16 -5.46
N LEU A 168 11.55 -1.00 -4.22
CA LEU A 168 11.37 0.29 -3.50
C LEU A 168 12.26 1.40 -4.06
N LEU A 169 13.54 1.11 -4.29
CA LEU A 169 14.51 2.10 -4.75
C LEU A 169 14.18 2.63 -6.15
N PRO A 170 13.89 1.80 -7.17
CA PRO A 170 13.48 2.30 -8.48
C PRO A 170 12.23 3.18 -8.38
N ARG A 171 11.21 2.71 -7.66
CA ARG A 171 9.93 3.43 -7.48
C ARG A 171 10.11 4.77 -6.77
N GLN A 172 10.92 4.81 -5.71
CA GLN A 172 11.15 6.05 -4.96
C GLN A 172 12.02 7.04 -5.73
N ARG A 173 12.95 6.56 -6.56
CA ARG A 173 13.74 7.41 -7.46
C ARG A 173 12.88 8.06 -8.54
N GLU A 174 12.01 7.28 -9.18
CA GLU A 174 11.05 7.79 -10.16
C GLU A 174 10.15 8.88 -9.55
N ARG A 175 9.57 8.62 -8.37
CA ARG A 175 8.75 9.61 -7.64
C ARG A 175 9.51 10.88 -7.25
N ALA A 176 10.82 10.76 -7.02
CA ALA A 176 11.67 11.90 -6.70
C ALA A 176 12.19 12.64 -7.94
N GLY A 177 11.89 12.13 -9.15
CA GLY A 177 12.39 12.67 -10.41
C GLY A 177 13.90 12.51 -10.58
N LEU A 178 14.50 11.46 -9.99
CA LEU A 178 15.94 11.24 -9.97
C LEU A 178 16.36 10.11 -10.91
N THR A 179 17.34 10.38 -11.76
CA THR A 179 18.02 9.40 -12.62
C THR A 179 19.04 8.57 -11.84
N ALA A 180 19.56 7.49 -12.46
CA ALA A 180 20.55 6.61 -11.81
C ALA A 180 21.88 7.30 -11.60
N ASP A 181 22.21 8.20 -12.53
CA ASP A 181 23.45 8.96 -12.54
C ASP A 181 23.44 10.07 -11.49
N GLU A 182 22.27 10.59 -11.14
CA GLU A 182 22.13 11.63 -10.11
C GLU A 182 22.27 11.05 -8.70
N VAL A 183 21.74 9.84 -8.45
CA VAL A 183 21.78 9.20 -7.13
C VAL A 183 21.95 7.69 -7.24
N THR A 184 23.07 7.20 -6.69
CA THR A 184 23.31 5.78 -6.44
C THR A 184 23.21 5.49 -4.94
N VAL A 185 22.37 4.53 -4.56
CA VAL A 185 22.26 4.00 -3.19
C VAL A 185 22.96 2.65 -3.15
N THR A 186 23.99 2.54 -2.31
CA THR A 186 24.79 1.30 -2.20
C THR A 186 24.03 0.23 -1.41
N GLU A 187 24.32 -1.04 -1.67
CA GLU A 187 23.74 -2.15 -0.91
C GLU A 187 24.07 -2.04 0.59
N ALA A 188 25.28 -1.61 0.93
CA ALA A 188 25.67 -1.34 2.32
C ALA A 188 24.78 -0.29 3.00
N ALA A 189 24.36 0.75 2.26
CA ALA A 189 23.41 1.74 2.77
C ALA A 189 22.01 1.15 2.97
N LEU A 190 21.53 0.32 2.05
CA LEU A 190 20.25 -0.39 2.19
C LEU A 190 20.26 -1.34 3.38
N ARG A 191 21.34 -2.11 3.55
CA ARG A 191 21.54 -3.02 4.69
C ARG A 191 21.54 -2.26 6.01
N LYS A 192 22.21 -1.10 6.04
CA LYS A 192 22.21 -0.22 7.21
C LYS A 192 20.82 0.31 7.54
N ILE A 193 20.02 0.70 6.54
CA ILE A 193 18.62 1.11 6.76
C ILE A 193 17.82 -0.03 7.36
N SER A 194 17.94 -1.24 6.79
CA SER A 194 17.27 -2.45 7.29
C SER A 194 17.61 -2.71 8.76
N ALA A 195 18.90 -2.82 9.10
CA ALA A 195 19.36 -3.25 10.41
C ALA A 195 19.25 -2.17 11.50
N ASP A 196 19.64 -0.93 11.21
CA ASP A 196 19.79 0.11 12.24
C ASP A 196 18.53 0.97 12.40
N TYR A 197 17.69 1.05 11.36
CA TYR A 197 16.61 2.04 11.28
C TYR A 197 15.22 1.46 11.05
N THR A 198 15.06 0.17 10.78
CA THR A 198 13.74 -0.47 10.65
C THR A 198 13.53 -1.55 11.70
N ARG A 199 12.40 -1.48 12.42
CA ARG A 199 11.97 -2.49 13.39
C ARG A 199 10.48 -2.75 13.20
N GLU A 200 10.15 -3.31 12.05
CA GLU A 200 8.79 -3.69 11.66
C GLU A 200 8.84 -5.02 10.90
N PRO A 201 7.74 -5.79 10.80
CA PRO A 201 7.73 -7.02 9.99
C PRO A 201 7.81 -6.74 8.47
N GLY A 202 7.17 -5.66 8.00
CA GLY A 202 7.11 -5.28 6.59
C GLY A 202 8.24 -4.34 6.14
N VAL A 203 7.98 -3.60 5.07
CA VAL A 203 8.91 -2.61 4.46
C VAL A 203 8.37 -1.17 4.40
N ARG A 204 7.29 -0.86 5.13
CA ARG A 204 6.66 0.48 5.11
C ARG A 204 7.57 1.57 5.68
N GLN A 205 8.19 1.35 6.83
CA GLN A 205 9.21 2.22 7.41
C GLN A 205 10.45 2.29 6.52
N PHE A 206 10.88 1.17 5.92
CA PHE A 206 11.99 1.17 4.98
C PHE A 206 11.71 2.13 3.81
N ASP A 207 10.57 1.95 3.14
CA ASP A 207 10.13 2.78 2.00
C ASP A 207 10.06 4.27 2.38
N ARG A 208 9.55 4.59 3.58
CA ARG A 208 9.52 5.97 4.11
C ARG A 208 10.91 6.56 4.33
N LEU A 209 11.84 5.78 4.89
CA LEU A 209 13.23 6.23 5.11
C LEU A 209 13.95 6.47 3.79
N LEU A 210 13.72 5.60 2.81
CA LEU A 210 14.27 5.74 1.46
C LEU A 210 13.72 7.00 0.76
N ALA A 211 12.40 7.21 0.81
CA ALA A 211 11.76 8.42 0.29
C ALA A 211 12.33 9.69 0.94
N LYS A 212 12.51 9.68 2.27
CA LYS A 212 13.09 10.80 3.02
C LYS A 212 14.55 11.07 2.63
N ALA A 213 15.34 10.02 2.40
CA ALA A 213 16.72 10.14 1.95
C ALA A 213 16.79 10.77 0.55
N LEU A 214 16.02 10.24 -0.41
CA LEU A 214 16.01 10.75 -1.79
C LEU A 214 15.49 12.19 -1.87
N ARG A 215 14.42 12.53 -1.14
CA ARG A 215 13.89 13.91 -1.10
C ARG A 215 14.95 14.93 -0.63
N LYS A 216 15.77 14.57 0.36
CA LYS A 216 16.89 15.44 0.81
C LYS A 216 17.91 15.67 -0.29
N VAL A 217 18.16 14.68 -1.14
CA VAL A 217 19.06 14.83 -2.28
C VAL A 217 18.46 15.74 -3.33
N THR A 218 17.19 15.54 -3.70
CA THR A 218 16.47 16.41 -4.64
C THR A 218 16.51 17.88 -4.22
N THR A 219 16.24 18.19 -2.94
CA THR A 219 16.31 19.58 -2.44
C THR A 219 17.71 20.18 -2.57
N ARG A 220 18.77 19.40 -2.37
CA ARG A 220 20.16 19.87 -2.51
C ARG A 220 20.53 20.10 -3.98
N LEU A 221 20.05 19.26 -4.88
CA LEU A 221 20.28 19.41 -6.33
C LEU A 221 19.55 20.66 -6.87
N ALA A 222 18.33 20.92 -6.39
CA ALA A 222 17.56 22.11 -6.78
C ALA A 222 18.14 23.43 -6.24
N GLY A 223 18.75 23.41 -5.04
CA GLY A 223 19.37 24.59 -4.43
C GLY A 223 20.81 24.87 -4.86
N ALA A 224 21.45 23.97 -5.60
CA ALA A 224 22.82 24.17 -6.09
C ALA A 224 22.81 24.86 -7.46
N PRO A 225 23.58 25.95 -7.68
CA PRO A 225 23.73 26.51 -9.02
C PRO A 225 24.31 25.44 -9.96
N ARG A 226 23.62 25.20 -11.10
CA ARG A 226 24.02 24.23 -12.13
C ARG A 226 25.42 24.56 -12.67
N ARG A 227 26.48 24.05 -12.06
CA ARG A 227 27.80 24.01 -12.69
C ARG A 227 27.73 22.97 -13.82
N ARG A 228 27.88 23.44 -15.06
CA ARG A 228 27.98 22.58 -16.24
C ARG A 228 29.19 21.63 -16.11
N SER A 229 28.92 20.37 -16.42
CA SER A 229 29.82 19.28 -16.85
C SER A 229 31.04 18.90 -16.00
N SER A 230 30.97 17.72 -15.38
CA SER A 230 31.82 16.57 -15.70
C SER A 230 31.35 15.37 -14.87
N SER A 231 31.25 14.21 -15.51
CA SER A 231 30.83 12.93 -14.93
C SER A 231 31.61 12.61 -13.64
N THR A 232 31.06 12.98 -12.49
CA THR A 232 31.63 12.60 -11.20
C THR A 232 30.76 11.48 -10.63
N ASN A 233 31.23 10.26 -10.80
CA ASN A 233 30.66 9.07 -10.15
C ASN A 233 30.73 9.29 -8.62
N ARG A 234 29.65 9.78 -8.01
CA ARG A 234 29.57 10.05 -6.56
C ARG A 234 29.02 8.81 -5.86
N THR A 235 29.93 7.91 -5.50
CA THR A 235 29.63 6.75 -4.66
C THR A 235 29.36 7.25 -3.22
N TRP A 236 28.10 7.20 -2.78
CA TRP A 236 27.70 7.65 -1.46
C TRP A 236 28.06 6.60 -0.38
N SER A 237 29.12 6.86 0.38
CA SER A 237 29.49 6.10 1.59
C SER A 237 29.17 6.84 2.91
N GLY A 238 28.61 8.07 2.87
CA GLY A 238 28.35 8.85 4.08
C GLY A 238 27.17 9.81 4.02
N ILE A 239 25.99 9.40 4.51
CA ILE A 239 24.93 10.33 4.97
C ILE A 239 24.39 9.85 6.31
N TRP A 240 25.12 10.08 7.39
CA TRP A 240 24.53 10.15 8.73
C TRP A 240 25.25 11.21 9.56
N ALA A 241 25.25 12.44 9.05
CA ALA A 241 25.61 13.63 9.83
C ALA A 241 24.44 14.62 9.88
N VAL A 242 23.22 14.15 10.18
CA VAL A 242 22.12 14.99 10.66
C VAL A 242 21.27 14.19 11.64
N ARG A 243 21.47 14.50 12.94
CA ARG A 243 20.64 14.25 14.15
C ARG A 243 19.56 13.16 14.11
N GLY A 244 19.70 12.25 15.08
CA GLY A 244 18.74 11.24 15.48
C GLY A 244 19.50 10.00 15.90
N SER A 245 19.96 9.94 17.16
CA SER A 245 20.65 8.77 17.69
C SER A 245 19.80 7.50 17.48
N PRO A 246 20.40 6.34 17.15
CA PRO A 246 19.68 5.07 17.15
C PRO A 246 19.06 4.85 18.54
N PRO A 247 17.84 4.29 18.66
CA PRO A 247 17.13 4.15 19.94
C PRO A 247 17.77 3.16 20.93
N SER A 248 18.98 2.66 20.68
CA SER A 248 19.74 1.85 21.62
C SER A 248 21.25 1.93 21.30
N ARG A 249 22.05 2.50 22.21
CA ARG A 249 23.51 2.37 22.24
C ARG A 249 23.92 1.49 23.45
N PRO A 250 25.04 0.76 23.35
CA PRO A 250 26.22 1.23 24.08
C PRO A 250 27.56 1.24 23.29
N SER A 251 28.42 2.14 23.77
CA SER A 251 29.90 2.27 23.67
C SER A 251 30.67 2.41 22.34
N ALA A 252 31.27 3.61 22.23
CA ALA A 252 32.71 3.88 22.02
C ALA A 252 33.31 4.10 20.61
N ARG A 253 33.96 5.29 20.52
CA ARG A 253 35.11 5.73 19.71
C ARG A 253 34.98 5.79 18.18
N LEU A 254 34.89 7.02 17.67
CA LEU A 254 35.83 7.64 16.71
C LEU A 254 35.36 9.07 16.40
N CYS A 255 36.09 10.06 16.90
CA CYS A 255 35.80 11.49 16.74
C CYS A 255 37.08 12.20 16.29
N ARG A 256 37.07 12.76 15.08
CA ARG A 256 37.93 13.80 14.46
C ARG A 256 37.55 13.79 12.98
N VAL A 257 37.11 14.87 12.32
CA VAL A 257 37.71 16.21 12.19
C VAL A 257 36.61 17.23 11.85
N TRP A 258 36.60 18.39 12.54
CA TRP A 258 35.88 19.61 12.17
C TRP A 258 36.78 20.81 12.50
N ARG A 259 36.99 21.73 11.55
CA ARG A 259 37.44 23.11 11.81
C ARG A 259 36.70 24.04 10.84
N PRO A 260 35.99 25.08 11.31
CA PRO A 260 35.35 26.06 10.44
C PRO A 260 36.27 27.28 10.22
N ALA A 261 36.33 27.77 8.99
CA ALA A 261 36.86 29.08 8.68
C ALA A 261 35.70 30.08 8.62
N TRP A 262 35.59 30.93 9.64
CA TRP A 262 34.86 32.19 9.57
C TRP A 262 35.89 33.30 9.84
N ARG A 263 36.20 34.11 8.82
CA ARG A 263 36.75 35.45 9.01
C ARG A 263 35.63 36.43 8.68
N SER A 264 35.28 37.26 9.65
CA SER A 264 34.55 38.51 9.44
C SER A 264 35.49 39.53 8.80
N PRO A 265 35.00 40.45 7.96
CA PRO A 265 35.72 41.66 7.64
C PRO A 265 35.27 42.82 8.55
N ASP A 266 36.24 43.60 9.01
CA ASP A 266 36.08 45.04 9.23
C ASP A 266 36.00 45.74 7.86
#